data_AF-A0A7W0Y545-F1
#
_entry.id   AF-A0A7W0Y545-F1
#
_cell.length_a   1.000
_cell.length_b   1.000
_cell.length_c   1.000
_cell.angle_alpha   90.00
_cell.angle_beta   90.00
_cell.angle_gamma   90.00
#
_symmetry.space_group_name_H-M   'P 1'
#
loop_
_entity.id
_entity.type
_entity.pdbx_description
1 polymer ?
#
loop_
_entity_poly.entity_id
_entity_poly.type
_entity_poly.pdbx_seq_one_letter_code
_entity_poly.pdbx_strand_id
1 'polypeptide(L)'
;MPDVLVVVSKAIFDRAVREQDLAVGVVWSTASYVSANKALAPLADGGRLFLVTVRPPDEALWLVAVLERPRFDGTQWTARANVAPIREVSGLRDRIEFASGARLPTKAGV
;
A
#
# COMPACT_ATOMS: atom_id res chain seq x y z
N MET A 1 -5.05 -6.57 -16.35
CA MET A 1 -5.33 -5.67 -15.22
C MET A 1 -4.03 -5.44 -14.47
N PRO A 2 -3.56 -4.20 -14.33
CA PRO A 2 -2.34 -3.90 -13.59
C PRO A 2 -2.59 -4.02 -12.07
N ASP A 3 -1.68 -4.72 -11.42
CA ASP A 3 -1.59 -4.83 -9.97
C ASP A 3 -0.35 -4.03 -9.56
N VAL A 4 -0.55 -2.91 -8.86
CA VAL A 4 0.54 -1.99 -8.50
C VAL A 4 0.69 -1.95 -7.00
N LEU A 5 1.93 -2.12 -6.56
CA LEU A 5 2.29 -2.09 -5.15
C LEU A 5 2.94 -0.74 -4.81
N VAL A 6 2.54 -0.16 -3.68
CA VAL A 6 3.09 1.11 -3.17
C VAL A 6 3.45 0.98 -1.70
N VAL A 7 4.57 1.61 -1.32
CA VAL A 7 4.97 1.71 0.08
C VAL A 7 4.34 2.96 0.68
N VAL A 8 3.53 2.76 1.71
CA VAL A 8 2.98 3.82 2.55
C VAL A 8 4.07 4.28 3.52
N SER A 9 4.30 5.59 3.58
CA SER A 9 5.29 6.18 4.47
C SER A 9 4.95 5.90 5.93
N LYS A 10 5.98 5.66 6.74
CA LYS A 10 5.86 5.38 8.18
C LYS A 10 5.02 6.43 8.90
N ALA A 11 5.23 7.71 8.58
CA ALA A 11 4.53 8.81 9.23
C ALA A 11 3.00 8.78 9.01
N ILE A 12 2.55 8.47 7.79
CA ILE A 12 1.11 8.38 7.47
C ILE A 12 0.48 7.19 8.20
N PHE A 13 1.13 6.04 8.14
CA PHE A 13 0.59 4.83 8.74
C PHE A 13 0.64 4.86 10.27
N ASP A 14 1.71 5.37 10.90
CA ASP A 14 1.80 5.49 12.37
C ASP A 14 0.74 6.44 12.92
N ARG A 15 0.36 7.48 12.17
CA ARG A 15 -0.79 8.32 12.52
C ARG A 15 -2.09 7.53 12.48
N ALA A 16 -2.34 6.79 11.41
CA ALA A 16 -3.54 5.96 11.27
C ALA A 16 -3.63 4.86 12.35
N VAL A 17 -2.49 4.25 12.71
CA VAL A 17 -2.39 3.28 13.82
C VAL A 17 -2.83 3.90 15.14
N ARG A 18 -2.40 5.14 15.45
CA ARG A 18 -2.78 5.82 16.69
C ARG A 18 -4.26 6.22 16.72
N GLU A 19 -4.82 6.59 15.57
CA GLU A 19 -6.21 7.05 15.47
C GLU A 19 -7.22 5.87 15.45
N GLN A 20 -6.82 4.70 14.94
CA GLN A 20 -7.74 3.58 14.67
C GLN A 20 -7.29 2.24 15.30
N ASP A 21 -6.26 2.25 16.15
CA ASP A 21 -5.68 1.06 16.81
C ASP A 21 -5.41 -0.10 15.83
N LEU A 22 -4.71 0.22 14.72
CA LEU A 22 -4.49 -0.71 13.62
C LEU A 22 -3.42 -1.76 13.96
N ALA A 23 -3.78 -3.03 13.83
CA ALA A 23 -2.89 -4.19 13.97
C ALA A 23 -3.16 -5.24 12.88
N VAL A 24 -2.31 -6.27 12.80
CA VAL A 24 -2.57 -7.43 11.91
C VAL A 24 -3.93 -8.04 12.26
N GLY A 25 -4.74 -8.30 11.24
CA GLY A 25 -6.13 -8.76 11.38
C GLY A 25 -7.17 -7.64 11.44
N VAL A 26 -6.78 -6.38 11.70
CA VAL A 26 -7.68 -5.22 11.71
C VAL A 26 -7.84 -4.67 10.29
N VAL A 27 -9.03 -4.19 9.95
CA VAL A 27 -9.28 -3.52 8.66
C VAL A 27 -9.00 -2.03 8.80
N TRP A 28 -7.99 -1.55 8.09
CA TRP A 28 -7.85 -0.10 7.87
C TRP A 28 -8.80 0.34 6.77
N SER A 29 -9.89 1.02 7.14
CA SER A 29 -10.98 1.40 6.23
C SER A 29 -10.65 2.65 5.38
N THR A 30 -9.44 2.71 4.82
CA THR A 30 -9.04 3.80 3.92
C THR A 30 -9.69 3.65 2.54
N ALA A 31 -10.09 4.78 1.96
CA ALA A 31 -10.68 4.86 0.62
C ALA A 31 -9.81 5.67 -0.36
N SER A 32 -8.70 6.24 0.10
CA SER A 32 -7.85 7.09 -0.73
C SER A 32 -6.35 6.90 -0.46
N TYR A 33 -5.56 7.22 -1.47
CA TYR A 33 -4.10 7.25 -1.41
C TYR A 33 -3.58 8.47 -2.16
N VAL A 34 -2.95 9.40 -1.46
CA VAL A 34 -2.43 10.65 -2.04
C VAL A 34 -1.09 10.40 -2.72
N SER A 35 -1.08 10.43 -4.06
CA SER A 35 0.14 10.33 -4.87
C SER A 35 -0.11 10.71 -6.32
N ALA A 36 0.69 11.64 -6.83
CA ALA A 36 0.73 12.02 -8.25
C ALA A 36 1.84 11.29 -9.03
N ASN A 37 2.40 10.19 -8.49
CA ASN A 37 3.48 9.48 -9.14
C ASN A 37 3.02 8.86 -10.46
N LYS A 38 3.70 9.21 -11.57
CA LYS A 38 3.42 8.70 -12.92
C LYS A 38 3.49 7.18 -13.04
N ALA A 39 4.21 6.49 -12.16
CA ALA A 39 4.24 5.03 -12.11
C ALA A 39 2.87 4.39 -11.81
N LEU A 40 1.93 5.17 -11.25
CA LEU A 40 0.56 4.74 -10.98
C LEU A 40 -0.38 4.92 -12.17
N ALA A 41 0.04 5.61 -13.23
CA ALA A 41 -0.78 5.87 -14.41
C ALA A 41 -1.47 4.63 -14.99
N PRO A 42 -0.84 3.41 -15.03
CA PRO A 42 -1.52 2.21 -15.51
C PRO A 42 -2.79 1.84 -14.73
N LEU A 43 -2.94 2.27 -13.47
CA LEU A 43 -4.15 2.00 -12.68
C LEU A 43 -5.40 2.74 -13.23
N ALA A 44 -5.21 3.80 -14.02
CA ALA A 44 -6.31 4.56 -14.62
C ALA A 44 -7.16 3.70 -15.57
N ASP A 45 -6.57 2.69 -16.21
CA ASP A 45 -7.25 1.73 -17.10
C ASP A 45 -8.01 0.63 -16.33
N GLY A 46 -8.10 0.74 -15.00
CA GLY A 46 -8.72 -0.24 -14.12
C GLY A 46 -7.73 -1.29 -13.66
N GLY A 47 -7.33 -1.21 -12.40
CA GLY A 47 -6.39 -2.13 -11.74
C GLY A 47 -6.63 -2.25 -10.24
N ARG A 48 -5.61 -2.71 -9.49
CA ARG A 48 -5.62 -2.75 -8.03
C ARG A 48 -4.37 -2.10 -7.48
N LEU A 49 -4.55 -1.27 -6.45
CA LEU A 49 -3.46 -0.64 -5.72
C LEU A 49 -3.30 -1.35 -4.37
N PHE A 50 -2.15 -1.97 -4.17
CA PHE A 50 -1.78 -2.65 -2.93
C PHE A 50 -0.90 -1.72 -2.10
N LEU A 51 -1.41 -1.32 -0.94
CA LEU A 51 -0.70 -0.46 -0.01
C LEU A 51 0.04 -1.36 0.98
N VAL A 52 1.36 -1.25 1.00
CA VAL A 52 2.21 -1.98 1.96
C VAL A 52 2.99 -1.02 2.84
N THR A 53 3.42 -1.47 4.00
CA THR A 53 4.34 -0.73 4.86
C THR A 53 5.37 -1.67 5.46
N VAL A 54 6.53 -1.15 5.84
CA VAL A 54 7.59 -1.90 6.52
C VAL A 54 7.55 -1.53 8.00
N ARG A 55 7.38 -2.52 8.88
CA ARG A 55 7.26 -2.33 10.32
C ARG A 55 8.55 -2.74 11.05
N PRO A 56 9.11 -1.89 11.94
CA PRO A 56 10.11 -2.34 12.90
C PRO A 56 9.48 -3.30 13.92
N PRO A 57 10.27 -4.14 14.64
CA PRO A 57 11.74 -4.18 14.63
C PRO A 57 12.37 -5.02 13.50
N ASP A 58 11.68 -6.05 12.99
CA ASP A 58 12.25 -7.03 12.03
C ASP A 58 12.00 -6.66 10.56
N GLU A 59 11.71 -5.39 10.28
CA GLU A 59 11.34 -4.89 8.96
C GLU A 59 10.22 -5.72 8.31
N ALA A 60 9.21 -6.15 9.08
CA ALA A 60 8.12 -6.97 8.57
C ALA A 60 7.31 -6.19 7.51
N LEU A 61 7.11 -6.78 6.34
CA LEU A 61 6.29 -6.21 5.28
C LEU A 61 4.82 -6.51 5.55
N TRP A 62 4.02 -5.47 5.75
CA TRP A 62 2.58 -5.61 5.98
C TRP A 62 1.80 -5.07 4.79
N LEU A 63 0.86 -5.85 4.29
CA LEU A 63 -0.22 -5.37 3.43
C LEU A 63 -1.25 -4.68 4.32
N VAL A 64 -1.46 -3.39 4.11
CA VAL A 64 -2.31 -2.59 5.00
C VAL A 64 -3.65 -2.20 4.40
N ALA A 65 -3.73 -2.11 3.07
CA ALA A 65 -4.99 -1.86 2.37
C ALA A 65 -4.90 -2.30 0.91
N VAL A 66 -6.06 -2.58 0.32
CA VAL A 66 -6.21 -2.79 -1.12
C VAL A 66 -7.27 -1.84 -1.64
N LEU A 67 -6.90 -0.98 -2.59
CA LEU A 67 -7.86 -0.13 -3.30
C LEU A 67 -8.15 -0.77 -4.66
N GLU A 68 -9.38 -1.28 -4.81
CA GLU A 68 -9.82 -1.91 -6.05
C GLU A 68 -10.37 -0.88 -7.04
N ARG A 69 -9.93 -0.94 -8.29
CA ARG A 69 -10.30 -0.03 -9.38
C ARG A 69 -10.21 1.45 -8.97
N PRO A 70 -9.05 1.90 -8.45
CA PRO A 70 -8.92 3.26 -7.98
C PRO A 70 -8.98 4.24 -9.15
N ARG A 71 -9.57 5.41 -8.92
CA ARG A 71 -9.63 6.52 -9.88
C ARG A 71 -8.78 7.67 -9.40
N PHE A 72 -7.98 8.22 -10.30
CA PHE A 72 -7.19 9.40 -10.01
C PHE A 72 -8.05 10.66 -10.13
N ASP A 73 -8.11 11.48 -9.09
CA ASP A 73 -8.87 12.73 -9.07
C ASP A 73 -8.03 13.98 -9.44
N GLY A 74 -6.77 13.77 -9.85
CA GLY A 74 -5.81 14.83 -10.12
C GLY A 74 -4.79 15.02 -8.98
N THR A 75 -5.09 14.55 -7.77
CA THR A 75 -4.20 14.65 -6.61
C THR A 75 -3.98 13.30 -5.92
N GLN A 76 -5.01 12.47 -5.85
CA GLN A 76 -5.01 11.20 -5.14
C GLN A 76 -5.78 10.12 -5.90
N TRP A 77 -5.53 8.89 -5.51
CA TRP A 77 -6.22 7.70 -6.00
C TRP A 77 -7.34 7.34 -5.03
N THR A 78 -8.58 7.30 -5.51
CA THR A 78 -9.78 7.04 -4.70
C THR A 78 -10.49 5.77 -5.14
N ALA A 79 -10.99 4.99 -4.19
CA ALA A 79 -11.75 3.77 -4.44
C ALA A 79 -12.82 3.56 -3.38
N ARG A 80 -13.56 2.44 -3.46
CA ARG A 80 -14.35 1.97 -2.33
C ARG A 80 -13.41 1.72 -1.13
N ALA A 81 -13.90 2.00 0.08
CA ALA A 81 -13.15 1.75 1.30
C ALA A 81 -12.64 0.31 1.36
N ASN A 82 -11.38 0.17 1.74
CA ASN A 82 -10.73 -1.13 1.93
C ASN A 82 -11.49 -1.96 2.96
N VAL A 83 -11.72 -3.23 2.62
CA VAL A 83 -12.31 -4.23 3.52
C VAL A 83 -11.34 -5.37 3.83
N ALA A 84 -10.15 -5.37 3.20
CA ALA A 84 -9.15 -6.39 3.46
C ALA A 84 -8.47 -6.11 4.81
N PRO A 85 -8.35 -7.10 5.70
CA PRO A 85 -7.62 -6.95 6.95
C PRO A 85 -6.13 -6.79 6.66
N ILE A 86 -5.44 -6.07 7.55
CA ILE A 86 -3.99 -5.94 7.53
C ILE A 86 -3.37 -7.34 7.68
N ARG A 87 -2.40 -7.65 6.82
CA ARG A 87 -1.70 -8.94 6.81
C ARG A 87 -0.19 -8.74 6.79
N GLU A 88 0.50 -9.56 7.57
CA GLU A 88 1.93 -9.79 7.44
C GLU A 88 2.17 -10.58 6.15
N VAL A 89 3.07 -10.09 5.29
CA VAL A 89 3.35 -10.64 3.95
C VAL A 89 4.86 -10.71 3.66
N SER A 90 5.73 -10.71 4.67
CA SER A 90 7.19 -10.74 4.50
C SER A 90 7.65 -11.96 3.71
N GLY A 91 6.99 -13.11 3.87
CA GLY A 91 7.28 -14.33 3.11
C GLY A 91 7.04 -14.20 1.60
N LEU A 92 6.40 -13.12 1.14
CA LEU A 92 6.17 -12.83 -0.28
C LEU A 92 7.19 -11.85 -0.88
N ARG A 93 8.12 -11.29 -0.10
CA ARG A 93 9.08 -10.28 -0.56
C ARG A 93 9.83 -10.70 -1.82
N ASP A 94 10.33 -11.93 -1.87
CA ASP A 94 11.10 -12.44 -3.01
C ASP A 94 10.26 -12.70 -4.26
N ARG A 95 8.92 -12.61 -4.13
CA ARG A 95 7.95 -12.78 -5.22
C ARG A 95 7.29 -11.47 -5.65
N ILE A 96 7.58 -10.36 -4.98
CA ILE A 96 7.01 -9.04 -5.27
C ILE A 96 8.02 -8.22 -6.09
N GLU A 97 7.62 -7.86 -7.30
CA GLU A 97 8.35 -6.95 -8.17
C GLU A 97 7.51 -5.68 -8.38
N PHE A 98 8.14 -4.50 -8.31
CA PHE A 98 7.47 -3.27 -8.67
C PHE A 98 7.28 -3.22 -10.18
N ALA A 99 6.24 -2.52 -10.64
CA ALA A 99 6.03 -2.26 -12.06
C ALA A 99 7.22 -1.53 -12.74
N SER A 100 8.12 -0.92 -11.95
CA SER A 100 9.38 -0.33 -12.40
C SER A 100 10.54 -1.31 -12.58
N GLY A 101 10.34 -2.61 -12.32
CA GLY A 101 11.39 -3.64 -12.29
C GLY A 101 12.27 -3.61 -11.03
N ALA A 102 12.01 -2.68 -10.11
CA ALA A 102 12.69 -2.63 -8.82
C ALA A 102 12.15 -3.72 -7.89
N ARG A 103 13.02 -4.32 -7.08
CA ARG A 103 12.59 -5.13 -5.94
C ARG A 103 12.24 -4.23 -4.76
N LEU A 104 11.44 -4.76 -3.83
CA LEU A 104 11.24 -4.10 -2.55
C LEU A 104 12.60 -3.77 -1.92
N PRO A 105 12.83 -2.52 -1.48
CA PRO A 105 14.09 -2.17 -0.84
C PRO A 105 14.25 -3.05 0.40
N THR A 106 15.34 -3.82 0.41
CA THR A 106 15.80 -4.67 1.53
C THR A 106 16.53 -3.88 2.61
N LYS A 107 16.57 -2.55 2.48
CA LYS A 107 17.09 -1.63 3.49
C LYS A 107 16.12 -0.48 3.66
N ALA A 108 15.88 -0.11 4.92
CA ALA A 108 15.13 1.06 5.30
C ALA A 108 15.49 2.29 4.45
N GLY A 109 14.47 2.97 3.93
CA GLY A 109 14.62 4.37 3.53
C GLY A 109 14.99 5.16 4.77
N VAL A 110 16.25 5.63 4.79
CA VAL A 110 16.77 6.58 5.77
C VAL A 110 16.04 7.91 5.62
#